data_AF-A0A6N7GYE2-F1
#
_entry.id   AF-A0A6N7GYE2-F1
#
_cell.length_a   1.000
_cell.length_b   1.000
_cell.length_c   1.000
_cell.angle_alpha   90.00
_cell.angle_beta   90.00
_cell.angle_gamma   90.00
#
_symmetry.space_group_name_H-M   'P 1'
#
loop_
_entity.id
_entity.type
_entity.pdbx_description
1 polymer ?
#
loop_
_entity_poly.entity_id
_entity_poly.type
_entity_poly.pdbx_seq_one_letter_code
_entity_poly.pdbx_strand_id
1 'polypeptide(L)'
;MDRITVTGFRRAPPFAHGLVRDLRVRWALEEAGLPYEVGLIDFGDLDSSAYRRKHPFGMVPAFEALIRHTDLVAQFPVLDAYVKRCEAQPAFQKALRDQMADYARNAPVAA
;
A
#
# COMPACT_ATOMS: atom_id res chain seq x y z
N MET A 1 -14.32 1.97 1.55
CA MET A 1 -13.23 2.42 2.44
C MET A 1 -12.09 1.46 2.26
N ASP A 2 -11.03 1.91 1.61
CA ASP A 2 -9.88 1.05 1.36
C ASP A 2 -9.20 0.66 2.66
N ARG A 3 -8.96 -0.64 2.79
CA ARG A 3 -8.44 -1.23 4.01
C ARG A 3 -6.93 -1.08 4.04
N ILE A 4 -6.42 -0.18 4.87
CA ILE A 4 -5.00 -0.12 5.22
C ILE A 4 -4.74 -1.20 6.28
N THR A 5 -3.74 -2.04 6.07
CA THR A 5 -3.30 -3.04 7.05
C THR A 5 -1.82 -2.83 7.38
N VAL A 6 -1.53 -2.68 8.66
CA VAL A 6 -0.16 -2.62 9.21
C VAL A 6 0.13 -3.92 9.92
N THR A 7 1.20 -4.63 9.57
CA THR A 7 1.58 -5.82 10.32
C THR A 7 2.36 -5.45 11.58
N GLY A 8 2.11 -6.19 12.66
CA GLY A 8 2.74 -6.03 13.97
C GLY A 8 2.83 -7.38 14.68
N PHE A 9 3.59 -7.45 15.76
CA PHE A 9 3.69 -8.69 16.53
C PHE A 9 2.48 -8.88 17.45
N ARG A 10 1.92 -10.09 17.48
CA ARG A 10 0.86 -10.50 18.41
C ARG A 10 1.32 -10.33 19.86
N ARG A 11 2.58 -10.68 20.14
CA ARG A 11 3.23 -10.52 21.43
C ARG A 11 4.68 -10.10 21.23
N ALA A 12 5.13 -9.11 21.98
CA ALA A 12 6.52 -8.69 22.05
C ALA A 12 7.01 -8.80 23.50
N PRO A 13 8.30 -9.14 23.73
CA PRO A 13 8.89 -9.08 25.05
C PRO A 13 8.80 -7.65 25.64
N PRO A 14 8.70 -7.48 26.98
CA PRO A 14 8.57 -6.17 27.61
C PRO A 14 9.63 -5.14 27.20
N PHE A 15 10.88 -5.58 27.03
CA PHE A 15 11.98 -4.69 26.62
C PHE A 15 11.79 -4.08 25.22
N ALA A 16 10.95 -4.69 24.38
CA ALA A 16 10.70 -4.24 23.01
C ALA A 16 9.42 -3.38 22.90
N HIS A 17 8.63 -3.24 23.97
CA HIS A 17 7.41 -2.43 23.97
C HIS A 17 7.75 -0.98 23.65
N GLY A 18 7.07 -0.39 22.67
CA GLY A 18 7.33 0.97 22.19
C GLY A 18 8.52 1.10 21.22
N LEU A 19 9.30 0.05 21.01
CA LEU A 19 10.48 0.06 20.13
C LEU A 19 10.26 -0.67 18.80
N VAL A 20 9.22 -1.50 18.70
CA VAL A 20 8.87 -2.19 17.45
C VAL A 20 8.48 -1.15 16.40
N ARG A 21 9.01 -1.33 15.19
CA ARG A 21 8.94 -0.33 14.12
C ARG A 21 7.51 -0.10 13.59
N ASP A 22 6.57 -0.99 13.85
CA ASP A 22 5.16 -0.81 13.48
C ASP A 22 4.52 0.38 14.19
N LEU A 23 5.00 0.76 15.38
CA LEU A 23 4.54 1.95 16.09
C LEU A 23 4.64 3.23 15.25
N ARG A 24 5.73 3.39 14.48
CA ARG A 24 5.94 4.60 13.67
C ARG A 24 4.91 4.73 12.56
N VAL A 25 4.53 3.60 11.96
CA VAL A 25 3.51 3.56 10.90
C VAL A 25 2.13 3.83 11.47
N ARG A 26 1.80 3.22 12.61
CA ARG A 26 0.54 3.48 13.32
C ARG A 26 0.40 4.96 13.68
N TRP A 27 1.44 5.54 14.29
CA TRP A 27 1.44 6.95 14.66
C TRP A 27 1.20 7.85 13.45
N ALA A 28 1.89 7.61 12.33
CA ALA A 28 1.68 8.38 11.11
C ALA A 28 0.23 8.28 10.57
N LEU A 29 -0.41 7.11 10.70
CA LEU A 29 -1.80 6.91 10.28
C LEU A 29 -2.80 7.62 11.20
N GLU A 30 -2.57 7.60 12.51
CA GLU A 30 -3.38 8.35 13.49
C GLU A 30 -3.29 9.85 13.24
N GLU A 31 -2.08 10.40 13.03
CA GLU A 31 -1.87 11.83 12.71
C GLU A 31 -2.54 12.21 11.38
N ALA A 32 -2.56 11.30 10.41
CA ALA A 32 -3.24 11.51 9.13
C ALA A 32 -4.76 11.31 9.19
N GLY A 33 -5.32 10.86 10.33
CA GLY A 33 -6.74 10.53 10.47
C GLY A 33 -7.20 9.36 9.59
N LEU A 34 -6.28 8.46 9.22
CA LEU A 34 -6.55 7.34 8.32
C LEU A 34 -6.84 6.06 9.12
N PRO A 35 -8.02 5.44 8.94
CA PRO A 35 -8.33 4.18 9.62
C PRO A 35 -7.43 3.05 9.10
N TYR A 36 -6.99 2.17 10.01
CA TYR A 36 -6.20 1.00 9.67
C TYR A 36 -6.54 -0.22 10.53
N GLU A 37 -6.24 -1.40 9.98
CA GLU A 37 -6.28 -2.67 10.68
C GLU A 37 -4.86 -3.16 10.99
N VAL A 38 -4.75 -4.02 12.00
CA VAL A 38 -3.48 -4.61 12.40
C VAL A 38 -3.43 -6.09 12.04
N GLY A 39 -2.55 -6.45 11.11
CA GLY A 39 -2.25 -7.84 10.79
C GLY A 39 -1.26 -8.42 11.79
N LEU A 40 -1.75 -9.02 12.87
CA LEU A 40 -0.90 -9.60 13.92
C LEU A 40 -0.26 -10.91 13.46
N ILE A 41 1.06 -11.00 13.64
CA ILE A 41 1.86 -12.20 13.36
C ILE A 41 2.67 -12.63 14.59
N ASP A 42 3.07 -13.90 14.64
CA ASP A 42 4.04 -14.40 15.60
C ASP A 42 5.46 -14.41 15.00
N PHE A 43 6.50 -14.50 15.83
CA PHE A 43 7.90 -14.49 15.34
C PHE A 43 8.20 -15.61 14.34
N GLY A 44 7.55 -16.77 14.49
CA GLY A 44 7.70 -17.90 13.57
C GLY A 44 7.12 -17.65 12.18
N ASP A 45 6.23 -16.66 12.03
CA ASP A 45 5.60 -16.36 10.74
C ASP A 45 6.51 -15.56 9.80
N LEU A 46 7.57 -14.92 10.33
CA LEU A 46 8.47 -14.05 9.56
C LEU A 46 9.15 -14.78 8.40
N ASP A 47 9.44 -16.07 8.60
CA ASP A 47 10.09 -16.92 7.61
C ASP A 47 9.09 -17.64 6.69
N SER A 48 7.79 -17.53 6.96
CA SER A 48 6.77 -18.17 6.14
C SER A 48 6.77 -17.59 4.73
N SER A 49 6.52 -18.45 3.73
CA SER A 49 6.37 -18.00 2.34
C SER A 49 5.21 -17.02 2.20
N ALA A 50 4.18 -17.12 3.04
CA ALA A 50 3.05 -16.21 3.08
C ALA A 50 3.44 -14.80 3.52
N TYR A 51 4.22 -14.66 4.60
CA TYR A 51 4.67 -13.37 5.06
C TYR A 51 5.77 -12.77 4.18
N ARG A 52 6.68 -13.59 3.65
CA ARG A 52 7.73 -13.14 2.73
C ARG A 52 7.20 -12.53 1.43
N ARG A 53 5.99 -12.92 0.99
CA ARG A 53 5.29 -12.24 -0.13
C ARG A 53 4.89 -10.80 0.20
N LYS A 54 4.69 -10.48 1.48
CA LYS A 54 4.34 -9.14 1.97
C LYS A 54 5.57 -8.31 2.30
N HIS A 55 6.58 -8.94 2.89
CA HIS A 55 7.85 -8.30 3.24
C HIS A 55 9.02 -9.23 2.88
N PRO A 56 9.79 -8.95 1.80
CA PRO A 56 10.80 -9.86 1.27
C PRO A 56 11.87 -10.29 2.29
N PHE A 57 12.18 -9.41 3.25
CA PHE A 57 13.17 -9.67 4.30
C PHE A 57 12.58 -10.23 5.60
N GLY A 58 11.29 -10.57 5.64
CA GLY A 58 10.65 -11.10 6.85
C GLY A 58 10.75 -10.15 8.05
N MET A 59 10.54 -8.85 7.85
CA MET A 59 10.58 -7.85 8.92
C MET A 59 9.22 -7.18 9.10
N VAL A 60 9.00 -6.66 10.30
CA VAL A 60 7.84 -5.84 10.67
C VAL A 60 8.25 -4.36 10.70
N PRO A 61 7.40 -3.42 10.22
CA PRO A 61 6.09 -3.64 9.62
C PRO A 61 6.15 -3.86 8.10
N ALA A 62 5.28 -4.74 7.60
CA ALA A 62 4.72 -4.65 6.25
C ALA A 62 3.48 -3.74 6.27
N PHE A 63 3.36 -2.89 5.26
CA PHE A 63 2.24 -1.97 5.05
C PHE A 63 1.51 -2.36 3.77
N GLU A 64 0.25 -2.76 3.89
CA GLU A 64 -0.61 -3.12 2.76
C GLU A 64 -1.70 -2.06 2.65
N ALA A 65 -1.74 -1.35 1.53
CA ALA A 65 -2.80 -0.40 1.24
C ALA A 65 -3.18 -0.49 -0.24
N LEU A 66 -4.47 -0.41 -0.51
CA LEU A 66 -4.99 -0.30 -1.87
C LEU A 66 -4.88 1.16 -2.34
N ILE A 67 -3.64 1.69 -2.38
CA ILE A 67 -3.34 3.13 -2.63
C ILE A 67 -3.95 3.61 -3.95
N ARG A 68 -4.17 2.72 -4.93
CA ARG A 68 -4.76 3.08 -6.22
C ARG A 68 -6.27 3.34 -6.19
N HIS A 69 -6.96 2.96 -5.12
CA HIS A 69 -8.40 3.17 -4.98
C HIS A 69 -8.76 4.09 -3.81
N THR A 70 -7.76 4.64 -3.11
CA THR A 70 -7.97 5.62 -2.03
C THR A 70 -8.05 7.04 -2.57
N ASP A 71 -8.83 7.88 -1.92
CA ASP A 71 -8.79 9.35 -2.10
C ASP A 71 -7.58 9.99 -1.41
N LEU A 72 -6.58 9.19 -1.01
CA LEU A 72 -5.45 9.67 -0.21
C LEU A 72 -4.68 10.79 -0.93
N VAL A 73 -4.44 10.63 -2.23
CA VAL A 73 -3.78 11.67 -3.03
C VAL A 73 -4.62 12.95 -3.07
N ALA A 74 -5.94 12.83 -3.20
CA ALA A 74 -6.86 13.97 -3.22
C ALA A 74 -6.90 14.74 -1.88
N GLN A 75 -6.55 14.09 -0.77
CA GLN A 75 -6.44 14.74 0.55
C GLN A 75 -5.21 15.64 0.69
N PHE A 76 -4.23 15.55 -0.22
CA PHE A 76 -3.03 16.41 -0.24
C PHE A 76 -3.05 17.31 -1.48
N PRO A 77 -3.58 18.55 -1.41
CA PRO A 77 -3.85 19.38 -2.60
C PRO A 77 -2.64 19.61 -3.51
N VAL A 78 -1.43 19.69 -2.96
CA VAL A 78 -0.18 19.85 -3.73
C VAL A 78 0.12 18.60 -4.56
N LEU A 79 -0.05 17.42 -3.96
CA LEU A 79 0.20 16.14 -4.62
C LEU A 79 -0.88 15.84 -5.66
N ASP A 80 -2.14 16.13 -5.34
CA ASP A 80 -3.27 16.04 -6.29
C ASP A 80 -3.04 16.93 -7.52
N ALA A 81 -2.68 18.20 -7.32
CA ALA A 81 -2.37 19.11 -8.42
C ALA A 81 -1.17 18.64 -9.26
N TYR A 82 -0.14 18.06 -8.60
CA TYR A 82 1.01 17.48 -9.28
C TYR A 82 0.61 16.29 -10.18
N VAL A 83 -0.15 15.33 -9.63
CA VAL A 83 -0.62 14.16 -10.36
C VAL A 83 -1.49 14.56 -11.55
N LYS A 84 -2.48 15.45 -11.34
CA LYS A 84 -3.34 15.98 -12.41
C LYS A 84 -2.52 16.61 -13.54
N ARG A 85 -1.47 17.38 -13.21
CA ARG A 85 -0.59 17.97 -14.21
C ARG A 85 0.18 16.91 -14.98
N CYS A 86 0.70 15.88 -14.31
CA CYS A 86 1.40 14.76 -14.94
C CYS A 86 0.48 13.97 -15.87
N GLU A 87 -0.74 13.64 -15.42
CA GLU A 87 -1.73 12.92 -16.22
C GLU A 87 -2.22 13.74 -17.41
N ALA A 88 -2.33 15.07 -17.27
CA ALA A 88 -2.68 15.96 -18.38
C ALA A 88 -1.55 16.11 -19.42
N GLN A 89 -0.33 15.63 -19.17
CA GLN A 89 0.74 15.74 -20.14
C GLN A 89 0.42 14.93 -21.41
N PRO A 90 0.66 15.49 -22.62
CA PRO A 90 0.38 14.78 -23.88
C PRO A 90 1.09 13.43 -24.00
N ALA A 91 2.31 13.32 -23.45
CA ALA A 91 3.08 12.08 -23.44
C ALA A 91 2.39 10.98 -22.63
N PHE A 92 1.85 11.31 -21.45
CA PHE A 92 1.09 10.37 -20.63
C PHE A 92 -0.19 9.92 -21.34
N GLN A 93 -0.96 10.86 -21.89
CA GLN A 93 -2.20 10.56 -22.61
C GLN A 93 -1.96 9.69 -23.85
N LYS A 94 -0.86 9.91 -24.57
CA LYS A 94 -0.47 9.04 -25.69
C LYS A 94 -0.12 7.63 -25.20
N ALA A 95 0.72 7.51 -24.18
CA ALA A 95 1.13 6.22 -23.63
C ALA A 95 -0.06 5.40 -23.13
N LEU A 96 -1.00 6.05 -22.41
CA LEU A 96 -2.23 5.42 -21.96
C LEU A 96 -3.08 4.92 -23.13
N ARG A 97 -3.25 5.75 -24.17
CA ARG A 97 -4.00 5.37 -25.37
C ARG A 97 -3.39 4.16 -26.08
N ASP A 98 -2.06 4.16 -26.22
CA ASP A 98 -1.34 3.06 -26.88
C ASP A 98 -1.54 1.75 -26.10
N GLN A 99 -1.41 1.79 -24.77
CA GLN A 99 -1.66 0.64 -23.89
C GLN A 99 -3.10 0.12 -24.00
N MET A 100 -4.09 1.01 -23.96
CA MET A 100 -5.50 0.61 -24.08
C MET A 100 -5.79 0.01 -25.46
N ALA A 101 -5.14 0.51 -26.52
CA ALA A 101 -5.24 -0.06 -27.85
C ALA A 101 -4.61 -1.46 -27.94
N ASP A 102 -3.49 -1.71 -27.24
CA ASP A 102 -2.94 -3.07 -27.11
C ASP A 102 -3.92 -4.02 -26.44
N TYR A 103 -4.58 -3.59 -25.36
CA TYR A 103 -5.56 -4.43 -24.67
C TYR A 103 -6.79 -4.70 -25.53
N ALA A 104 -7.32 -3.70 -26.24
CA ALA A 104 -8.44 -3.89 -27.15
C ALA A 104 -8.10 -4.87 -28.29
N ARG A 105 -6.87 -4.80 -28.84
CA ARG A 105 -6.39 -5.74 -29.86
C ARG A 105 -6.29 -7.18 -29.36
N ASN A 106 -5.98 -7.37 -28.08
CA ASN A 106 -5.75 -8.67 -27.46
C ASN A 106 -6.89 -9.09 -26.53
N ALA A 107 -8.06 -8.46 -26.63
CA ALA A 107 -9.22 -8.84 -25.84
C ALA A 107 -9.54 -10.31 -26.14
N PRO A 108 -9.72 -11.16 -25.12
CA PRO A 108 -10.02 -12.56 -25.34
C PRO A 108 -11.32 -12.66 -26.14
N VAL A 109 -11.30 -13.42 -27.23
CA VAL A 109 -12.52 -13.78 -27.95
C VAL A 109 -13.39 -14.57 -26.96
N ALA A 110 -14.59 -14.06 -26.66
CA ALA A 110 -15.50 -14.71 -25.75
C ALA A 110 -15.68 -16.17 -26.17
N ALA A 111 -15.43 -17.09 -25.23
CA ALA A 111 -15.58 -18.53 -25.42
C ALA A 111 -17.06 -18.93 -25.43
#